data_AF-A0A7S3IDB4-F1
#
_entry.id   AF-A0A7S3IDB4-F1
#
_cell.length_a   1.000
_cell.length_b   1.000
_cell.length_c   1.000
_cell.angle_alpha   90.00
_cell.angle_beta   90.00
_cell.angle_gamma   90.00
#
_symmetry.space_group_name_H-M   'P 1'
#
loop_
_entity.id
_entity.type
_entity.pdbx_description
1 polymer ?
#
loop_
_entity_poly.entity_id
_entity_poly.type
_entity_poly.pdbx_seq_one_letter_code
_entity_poly.pdbx_strand_id
1 'polypeptide(L)'
;HPPQLTKQQNKQRYLEQYVAEIKEKRAAKDNADTSDLTIEQVEKEMKNSMRYEYYIHYLGIDRRNDRWVTEQFLKVDHEEIQRQEKTINKEEEEKKERHREQRDKSFLYNDENLGMNEKEVQDFLNSTKIKTVESIQFGKNWLETWYFTALPKEYHTKCLYICDFCLFFCVDKREFLRHSMKCEVRHPPGDEIYRDDAISFFEVNGSSEKTYCENLS
;
A
#
# COMPACT_ATOMS: atom_id res chain seq x y z
N HIS A 1 29.55 -9.37 -11.35
CA HIS A 1 28.47 -9.00 -10.41
C HIS A 1 29.09 -8.26 -9.22
N PRO A 2 28.61 -7.06 -8.86
CA PRO A 2 29.04 -6.44 -7.61
C PRO A 2 28.64 -7.33 -6.43
N PRO A 3 29.48 -7.44 -5.38
CA PRO A 3 29.19 -8.30 -4.23
C PRO A 3 27.92 -7.83 -3.52
N GLN A 4 27.02 -8.76 -3.25
CA GLN A 4 25.80 -8.49 -2.47
C GLN A 4 26.21 -8.20 -1.03
N LEU A 5 25.98 -6.97 -0.58
CA LEU A 5 26.23 -6.55 0.79
C LEU A 5 25.32 -7.34 1.75
N THR A 6 25.88 -7.75 2.88
CA THR A 6 25.12 -8.40 3.96
C THR A 6 24.05 -7.44 4.52
N LYS A 7 22.99 -7.97 5.14
CA LYS A 7 21.94 -7.15 5.78
C LYS A 7 22.49 -6.11 6.75
N GLN A 8 23.55 -6.45 7.47
CA GLN A 8 24.21 -5.59 8.45
C GLN A 8 24.97 -4.44 7.76
N GLN A 9 25.64 -4.72 6.64
CA GLN A 9 26.32 -3.70 5.83
C GLN A 9 25.34 -2.76 5.12
N ASN A 10 24.20 -3.27 4.64
CA ASN A 10 23.16 -2.42 4.04
C ASN A 10 22.52 -1.49 5.08
N LYS A 11 22.26 -1.99 6.29
CA LYS A 11 21.76 -1.18 7.41
C LYS A 11 22.76 -0.07 7.76
N GLN A 12 24.04 -0.40 7.88
CA GLN A 12 25.09 0.56 8.21
C GLN A 12 25.20 1.67 7.16
N ARG A 13 25.22 1.31 5.87
CA ARG A 13 25.29 2.28 4.78
C ARG A 13 24.08 3.20 4.72
N TYR A 14 22.87 2.67 4.96
CA TYR A 14 21.64 3.48 5.01
C TYR A 14 21.68 4.49 6.16
N LEU A 15 22.14 4.07 7.35
CA LEU A 15 22.29 4.96 8.49
C LEU A 15 23.31 6.07 8.23
N GLU A 16 24.45 5.75 7.62
CA GLU A 16 25.47 6.74 7.24
C GLU A 16 24.94 7.77 6.24
N GLN A 17 24.17 7.34 5.24
CA GLN A 17 23.50 8.23 4.29
C GLN A 17 22.48 9.13 4.99
N TYR A 18 21.67 8.57 5.89
CA TYR A 18 20.65 9.32 6.63
C TYR A 18 21.25 10.33 7.61
N VAL A 19 22.36 9.98 8.28
CA VAL A 19 23.13 10.92 9.12
C VAL A 19 23.63 12.09 8.28
N ALA A 20 24.16 11.83 7.08
CA ALA A 20 24.64 12.88 6.18
C ALA A 20 23.51 13.84 5.76
N GLU A 21 22.34 13.32 5.39
CA GLU A 21 21.17 14.13 5.05
C GLU A 21 20.67 14.99 6.23
N ILE A 22 20.68 14.45 7.46
CA ILE A 22 20.30 15.22 8.66
C ILE A 22 21.29 16.34 8.92
N LYS A 23 22.60 16.08 8.79
CA LYS A 23 23.64 17.09 8.98
C LYS A 23 23.50 18.23 7.98
N GLU A 24 23.23 17.91 6.71
CA GLU A 24 22.99 18.90 5.65
C GLU A 24 21.74 19.77 5.96
N LYS A 25 20.63 19.16 6.37
CA LYS A 25 19.39 19.87 6.74
C LYS A 25 19.54 20.73 7.99
N ARG A 26 20.35 20.33 8.98
CA ARG A 26 20.62 21.11 10.20
C ARG A 26 21.60 22.26 9.93
N ALA A 27 22.59 22.06 9.06
CA ALA A 27 23.51 23.10 8.60
C ALA A 27 22.78 24.21 7.81
N ALA A 28 21.77 23.86 7.01
CA ALA A 28 20.94 24.82 6.27
C ALA A 28 20.00 25.68 7.14
N LYS A 29 19.90 25.41 8.45
CA LYS A 29 19.00 26.10 9.39
C LYS A 29 19.70 27.13 10.29
N ASP A 30 20.94 27.54 9.99
CA ASP A 30 21.76 28.49 10.77
C ASP A 30 21.84 28.20 12.28
N ASN A 31 21.70 26.93 12.67
CA ASN A 31 21.75 26.54 14.08
C ASN A 31 23.17 26.07 14.42
N ALA A 32 23.90 26.90 15.17
CA ALA A 32 25.35 26.81 15.41
C ALA A 32 25.82 25.62 16.28
N ASP A 33 24.99 24.61 16.51
CA ASP A 33 25.36 23.39 17.24
C ASP A 33 25.24 22.17 16.32
N THR A 34 26.10 22.15 15.31
CA THR A 34 26.38 20.95 14.50
C THR A 34 27.42 20.09 15.21
N SER A 35 27.20 19.77 16.49
CA SER A 35 27.98 18.72 17.15
C SER A 35 27.68 17.36 16.51
N ASP A 36 28.73 16.55 16.34
CA ASP A 36 28.69 15.27 15.62
C ASP A 36 27.60 14.34 16.18
N LEU A 37 26.45 14.29 15.51
CA LEU A 37 25.43 13.27 15.76
C LEU A 37 26.07 11.90 15.56
N THR A 38 26.11 11.11 16.63
CA THR A 38 26.62 9.74 16.54
C THR A 38 25.57 8.86 15.85
N ILE A 39 26.03 7.80 15.18
CA ILE A 39 25.14 6.80 14.55
C ILE A 39 24.13 6.26 15.56
N GLU A 40 24.54 6.09 16.82
CA GLU A 40 23.70 5.57 17.90
C GLU A 40 22.59 6.55 18.31
N GLN A 41 22.88 7.87 18.33
CA GLN A 41 21.88 8.91 18.55
C GLN A 41 20.88 9.00 17.39
N VAL A 42 21.37 8.90 16.14
CA VAL A 42 20.50 8.88 14.96
C VAL A 42 19.64 7.61 14.93
N GLU A 43 20.19 6.44 15.24
CA GLU A 43 19.40 5.21 15.38
C GLU A 43 18.30 5.36 16.44
N LYS A 44 18.58 6.07 17.54
CA LYS A 44 17.59 6.35 18.61
C LYS A 44 16.53 7.35 18.16
N GLU A 45 16.91 8.42 17.47
CA GLU A 45 15.97 9.39 16.87
C GLU A 45 15.10 8.72 15.79
N MET A 46 15.69 7.89 14.92
CA MET A 46 14.97 7.10 13.91
C MET A 46 13.99 6.12 14.56
N LYS A 47 14.43 5.35 15.56
CA LYS A 47 13.53 4.44 16.29
C LYS A 47 12.38 5.20 16.96
N ASN A 48 12.63 6.40 17.46
CA ASN A 48 11.59 7.26 18.03
C ASN A 48 10.64 7.81 16.95
N SER A 49 11.15 8.22 15.80
CA SER A 49 10.35 8.72 14.68
C SER A 49 9.56 7.62 13.95
N MET A 50 9.98 6.37 14.07
CA MET A 50 9.25 5.18 13.64
C MET A 50 8.18 4.73 14.65
N ARG A 51 7.98 5.47 15.76
CA ARG A 51 6.99 5.11 16.79
C ARG A 51 5.56 5.23 16.29
N TYR A 52 5.29 6.20 15.44
CA TYR A 52 3.95 6.47 14.91
C TYR A 52 3.95 6.39 13.39
N GLU A 53 2.96 5.70 12.85
CA GLU A 53 2.60 5.69 11.44
C GLU A 53 1.30 6.49 11.28
N TYR A 54 1.24 7.31 10.24
CA TYR A 54 0.12 8.18 9.93
C TYR A 54 -0.44 7.81 8.56
N TYR A 55 -1.76 7.71 8.46
CA TYR A 55 -2.45 7.53 7.19
C TYR A 55 -2.64 8.88 6.50
N ILE A 56 -2.18 9.01 5.25
CA ILE A 56 -2.28 10.23 4.46
C ILE A 56 -3.25 10.02 3.31
N HIS A 57 -4.29 10.86 3.28
CA HIS A 57 -5.25 10.95 2.19
C HIS A 57 -5.01 12.23 1.38
N TYR A 58 -4.81 12.08 0.07
CA TYR A 58 -4.57 13.22 -0.82
C TYR A 58 -5.90 13.77 -1.35
N LEU A 59 -6.26 14.99 -0.95
CA LEU A 59 -7.47 15.65 -1.44
C LEU A 59 -7.38 15.91 -2.95
N GLY A 60 -8.48 15.64 -3.66
CA GLY A 60 -8.58 15.90 -5.11
C GLY A 60 -7.81 14.91 -6.00
N ILE A 61 -7.18 13.89 -5.41
CA ILE A 61 -6.41 12.85 -6.13
C ILE A 61 -7.03 11.48 -5.83
N ASP A 62 -6.88 10.53 -6.77
CA ASP A 62 -7.32 9.14 -6.59
C ASP A 62 -6.65 8.50 -5.35
N ARG A 63 -7.46 7.81 -4.53
CA ARG A 63 -7.03 7.17 -3.28
C ARG A 63 -5.98 6.07 -3.46
N ARG A 64 -5.74 5.58 -4.67
CA ARG A 64 -4.61 4.68 -4.95
C ARG A 64 -3.27 5.23 -4.48
N ASN A 65 -3.16 6.56 -4.39
CA ASN A 65 -1.97 7.28 -3.94
C ASN A 65 -1.86 7.43 -2.41
N ASP A 66 -2.94 7.12 -1.68
CA ASP A 66 -2.96 7.15 -0.22
C ASP A 66 -1.97 6.12 0.33
N ARG A 67 -1.31 6.48 1.44
CA ARG A 67 -0.23 5.67 2.02
C ARG A 67 -0.07 5.92 3.51
N TRP A 68 0.55 4.95 4.18
CA TRP A 68 1.07 5.13 5.53
C TRP A 68 2.46 5.75 5.48
N VAL A 69 2.72 6.76 6.30
CA VAL A 69 4.03 7.39 6.44
C VAL A 69 4.42 7.50 7.90
N THR A 70 5.71 7.39 8.18
CA THR A 70 6.26 7.66 9.51
C THR A 70 6.49 9.15 9.72
N GLU A 71 6.61 9.56 10.99
CA GLU A 71 6.72 10.97 11.39
C GLU A 71 7.87 11.73 10.67
N GLN A 72 8.98 11.05 10.37
CA GLN A 72 10.13 11.63 9.64
C GLN A 72 9.78 12.17 8.24
N PHE A 73 8.73 11.65 7.61
CA PHE A 73 8.28 12.09 6.29
C PHE A 73 7.21 13.18 6.36
N LEU A 74 6.80 13.58 7.57
CA LEU A 74 5.81 14.62 7.78
C LEU A 74 6.50 15.92 8.20
N LYS A 75 6.29 16.96 7.40
CA LYS A 75 6.56 18.34 7.82
C LYS A 75 5.23 19.00 8.12
N VAL A 76 4.88 19.08 9.41
CA VAL A 76 3.67 19.76 9.87
C VAL A 76 3.96 21.26 9.95
N ASP A 77 3.42 22.01 9.01
CA ASP A 77 3.48 23.47 9.00
C ASP A 77 2.13 24.02 9.50
N HIS A 78 2.10 24.44 10.76
CA HIS A 78 0.87 24.90 11.41
C HIS A 78 0.25 26.14 10.73
N GLU A 79 1.06 27.02 10.15
CA GLU A 79 0.56 28.23 9.48
C GLU A 79 -0.05 27.89 8.12
N GLU A 80 0.57 26.97 7.38
CA GLU A 80 0.02 26.45 6.13
C GLU A 80 -1.29 25.68 6.38
N ILE A 81 -1.35 24.86 7.43
CA ILE A 81 -2.57 24.12 7.82
C ILE A 81 -3.73 25.10 8.07
N GLN A 82 -3.51 26.16 8.86
CA GLN A 82 -4.55 27.15 9.14
C GLN A 82 -5.00 27.92 7.88
N ARG A 83 -4.09 28.16 6.93
CA ARG A 83 -4.43 28.79 5.64
C ARG A 83 -5.26 27.85 4.76
N GLN A 84 -4.90 26.57 4.71
CA GLN A 84 -5.63 25.58 3.94
C GLN A 84 -7.00 25.23 4.55
N GLU A 85 -7.13 25.17 5.87
CA GLU A 85 -8.42 24.94 6.54
C GLU A 85 -9.49 25.94 6.11
N LYS A 86 -9.15 27.22 5.98
CA LYS A 86 -10.08 28.25 5.50
C LYS A 86 -10.52 28.03 4.06
N THR A 87 -9.62 27.53 3.22
CA THR A 87 -9.87 27.28 1.79
C THR A 87 -10.71 26.01 1.62
N ILE A 88 -10.33 24.93 2.30
CA ILE A 88 -11.06 23.65 2.28
C ILE A 88 -12.47 23.83 2.84
N ASN A 89 -12.64 24.52 3.98
CA ASN A 89 -13.97 24.77 4.54
C ASN A 89 -14.86 25.55 3.57
N LYS A 90 -14.29 26.54 2.85
CA LYS A 90 -15.04 27.28 1.84
C LYS A 90 -15.43 26.39 0.65
N GLU A 91 -14.52 25.57 0.14
CA GLU A 91 -14.78 24.63 -0.96
C GLU A 91 -15.76 23.50 -0.55
N GLU A 92 -15.71 23.04 0.70
CA GLU A 92 -16.67 22.08 1.24
C GLU A 92 -18.06 22.68 1.41
N GLU A 93 -18.18 23.90 1.91
CA GLU A 93 -19.47 24.60 1.99
C GLU A 93 -20.04 24.83 0.59
N GLU A 94 -19.22 25.23 -0.38
CA GLU A 94 -19.65 25.33 -1.79
C GLU A 94 -20.01 23.97 -2.41
N LYS A 95 -19.31 22.88 -2.05
CA LYS A 95 -19.69 21.51 -2.45
C LYS A 95 -20.99 21.07 -1.79
N LYS A 96 -21.22 21.37 -0.51
CA LYS A 96 -22.47 21.08 0.21
C LYS A 96 -23.64 21.86 -0.37
N GLU A 97 -23.42 23.10 -0.79
CA GLU A 97 -24.39 23.93 -1.51
C GLU A 97 -24.74 23.31 -2.88
N ARG A 98 -23.71 22.91 -3.65
CA ARG A 98 -23.90 22.18 -4.93
C ARG A 98 -24.58 20.80 -4.75
N HIS A 99 -24.28 20.09 -3.67
CA HIS A 99 -24.91 18.82 -3.32
C HIS A 99 -26.35 18.98 -2.79
N ARG A 100 -26.73 20.16 -2.29
CA ARG A 100 -28.11 20.49 -1.93
C ARG A 100 -29.00 20.63 -3.16
N GLU A 101 -28.44 21.09 -4.28
CA GLU A 101 -29.16 21.30 -5.54
C GLU A 101 -29.22 20.05 -6.43
N GLN A 102 -28.36 19.05 -6.20
CA GLN A 102 -28.31 17.78 -6.95
C GLN A 102 -28.82 16.60 -6.10
N ARG A 103 -30.02 16.75 -5.55
CA ARG A 103 -30.75 15.61 -4.98
C ARG A 103 -31.36 14.81 -6.13
N ASP A 104 -30.66 13.80 -6.65
CA ASP A 104 -31.28 12.58 -7.23
C ASP A 104 -30.29 11.45 -7.56
N LYS A 105 -30.31 10.40 -6.73
CA LYS A 105 -30.63 9.02 -7.16
C LYS A 105 -30.06 8.51 -8.50
N SER A 106 -28.74 8.34 -8.61
CA SER A 106 -28.18 7.45 -9.65
C SER A 106 -27.10 6.48 -9.13
N PHE A 107 -26.53 6.71 -7.95
CA PHE A 107 -25.42 5.87 -7.46
C PHE A 107 -25.83 4.87 -6.35
N LEU A 108 -27.06 4.99 -5.81
CA LEU A 108 -27.59 4.13 -4.74
C LEU A 108 -28.75 3.21 -5.19
N TYR A 109 -29.23 3.35 -6.42
CA TYR A 109 -30.32 2.56 -7.01
C TYR A 109 -29.90 1.86 -8.30
N ASN A 110 -28.64 1.41 -8.39
CA ASN A 110 -28.31 0.34 -9.32
C ASN A 110 -28.47 -1.00 -8.57
N ASP A 111 -29.00 -1.99 -9.29
CA ASP A 111 -29.25 -3.38 -8.86
C ASP A 111 -27.99 -4.07 -8.28
N GLU A 112 -26.82 -3.44 -8.46
CA GLU A 112 -25.49 -3.87 -8.02
C GLU A 112 -25.27 -3.78 -6.49
N ASN A 113 -26.02 -2.95 -5.75
CA ASN A 113 -25.83 -2.81 -4.29
C ASN A 113 -26.68 -3.79 -3.45
N LEU A 114 -27.33 -4.79 -4.06
CA LEU A 114 -28.00 -5.92 -3.40
C LEU A 114 -28.98 -5.58 -2.24
N GLY A 115 -29.50 -4.35 -2.19
CA GLY A 115 -30.43 -3.91 -1.14
C GLY A 115 -29.80 -3.47 0.18
N MET A 116 -28.50 -3.15 0.21
CA MET A 116 -27.84 -2.60 1.39
C MET A 116 -28.40 -1.21 1.76
N ASN A 117 -28.60 -0.96 3.06
CA ASN A 117 -29.06 0.34 3.54
C ASN A 117 -27.93 1.39 3.54
N GLU A 118 -28.28 2.67 3.66
CA GLU A 118 -27.32 3.80 3.59
C GLU A 118 -26.15 3.66 4.58
N LYS A 119 -26.41 3.12 5.77
CA LYS A 119 -25.39 2.90 6.80
C LYS A 119 -24.44 1.77 6.40
N GLU A 120 -24.95 0.69 5.84
CA GLU A 120 -24.16 -0.45 5.38
C GLU A 120 -23.26 -0.07 4.20
N VAL A 121 -23.79 0.72 3.26
CA VAL A 121 -22.99 1.29 2.16
C VAL A 121 -21.89 2.20 2.72
N GLN A 122 -22.21 3.05 3.70
CA GLN A 122 -21.23 3.94 4.31
C GLN A 122 -20.17 3.17 5.10
N ASP A 123 -20.54 2.10 5.81
CA ASP A 123 -19.64 1.23 6.56
C ASP A 123 -18.72 0.42 5.62
N PHE A 124 -19.24 -0.05 4.49
CA PHE A 124 -18.44 -0.66 3.43
C PHE A 124 -17.45 0.34 2.82
N LEU A 125 -17.92 1.53 2.45
CA LEU A 125 -17.08 2.59 1.94
C LEU A 125 -16.03 3.05 2.94
N ASN A 126 -16.30 2.94 4.25
CA ASN A 126 -15.35 3.25 5.32
C ASN A 126 -14.32 2.13 5.53
N SER A 127 -14.74 0.87 5.48
CA SER A 127 -13.85 -0.28 5.65
C SER A 127 -12.91 -0.48 4.46
N THR A 128 -13.35 -0.13 3.25
CA THR A 128 -12.56 -0.20 2.01
C THR A 128 -11.66 1.02 1.79
N LYS A 129 -11.69 2.05 2.67
CA LYS A 129 -10.78 3.21 2.54
C LYS A 129 -9.33 2.83 2.80
N ILE A 130 -9.11 1.90 3.71
CA ILE A 130 -7.78 1.53 4.17
C ILE A 130 -7.39 0.23 3.49
N LYS A 131 -6.21 0.22 2.85
CA LYS A 131 -5.65 -0.99 2.24
C LYS A 131 -5.41 -2.04 3.33
N THR A 132 -6.00 -3.22 3.17
CA THR A 132 -5.79 -4.38 4.05
C THR A 132 -4.47 -5.09 3.79
N VAL A 133 -3.99 -4.99 2.54
CA VAL A 133 -2.68 -5.45 2.10
C VAL A 133 -1.97 -4.26 1.48
N GLU A 134 -0.82 -3.83 2.01
CA GLU A 134 -0.08 -2.67 1.49
C GLU A 134 0.80 -3.01 0.28
N SER A 135 1.35 -4.23 0.26
CA SER A 135 2.22 -4.71 -0.81
C SER A 135 2.09 -6.22 -1.01
N ILE A 136 2.50 -6.69 -2.18
CA ILE A 136 2.59 -8.10 -2.49
C ILE A 136 3.99 -8.46 -3.01
N GLN A 137 4.47 -9.64 -2.65
CA GLN A 137 5.57 -10.28 -3.34
C GLN A 137 5.00 -11.33 -4.29
N PHE A 138 5.01 -11.04 -5.59
CA PHE A 138 4.54 -11.93 -6.65
C PHE A 138 5.74 -12.62 -7.31
N GLY A 139 5.98 -13.88 -6.96
CA GLY A 139 7.20 -14.59 -7.35
C GLY A 139 8.46 -13.86 -6.86
N LYS A 140 9.26 -13.35 -7.80
CA LYS A 140 10.48 -12.57 -7.52
C LYS A 140 10.24 -11.06 -7.45
N ASN A 141 9.07 -10.60 -7.88
CA ASN A 141 8.75 -9.18 -7.97
C ASN A 141 8.07 -8.70 -6.70
N TRP A 142 8.30 -7.43 -6.36
CA TRP A 142 7.62 -6.75 -5.26
C TRP A 142 6.77 -5.63 -5.85
N LEU A 143 5.51 -5.55 -5.43
CA LEU A 143 4.52 -4.64 -5.99
C LEU A 143 3.75 -3.97 -4.85
N GLU A 144 3.52 -2.66 -4.98
CA GLU A 144 2.64 -1.92 -4.07
C GLU A 144 1.19 -2.06 -4.53
N THR A 145 0.26 -2.30 -3.60
CA THR A 145 -1.16 -2.42 -3.93
C THR A 145 -1.79 -1.03 -4.07
N TRP A 146 -2.75 -0.91 -4.99
CA TRP A 146 -3.48 0.34 -5.20
C TRP A 146 -4.79 0.39 -4.41
N TYR A 147 -5.45 -0.74 -4.22
CA TYR A 147 -6.80 -0.80 -3.68
C TYR A 147 -6.90 -1.78 -2.52
N PHE A 148 -7.99 -1.65 -1.77
CA PHE A 148 -8.41 -2.64 -0.79
C PHE A 148 -8.67 -3.99 -1.46
N THR A 149 -8.38 -5.08 -0.74
CA THR A 149 -8.78 -6.43 -1.13
C THR A 149 -9.68 -7.03 -0.06
N ALA A 150 -10.74 -7.72 -0.49
CA ALA A 150 -11.74 -8.36 0.37
C ALA A 150 -11.25 -9.70 0.95
N LEU A 151 -9.95 -9.83 1.19
CA LEU A 151 -9.39 -11.02 1.82
C LEU A 151 -9.87 -11.15 3.27
N PRO A 152 -10.01 -12.38 3.77
CA PRO A 152 -10.26 -12.65 5.19
C PRO A 152 -9.23 -11.94 6.08
N LYS A 153 -9.63 -11.57 7.30
CA LYS A 153 -8.83 -10.75 8.22
C LYS A 153 -7.47 -11.38 8.55
N GLU A 154 -7.38 -12.69 8.48
CA GLU A 154 -6.16 -13.46 8.73
C GLU A 154 -5.06 -13.17 7.69
N TYR A 155 -5.43 -12.63 6.53
CA TYR A 155 -4.52 -12.24 5.45
C TYR A 155 -4.27 -10.73 5.38
N HIS A 156 -4.77 -9.95 6.33
CA HIS A 156 -4.47 -8.52 6.40
C HIS A 156 -3.03 -8.35 6.90
N THR A 157 -2.15 -7.84 6.04
CA THR A 157 -0.70 -7.81 6.27
C THR A 157 -0.06 -6.68 5.48
N LYS A 158 1.10 -6.18 5.91
CA LYS A 158 1.88 -5.22 5.11
C LYS A 158 2.39 -5.83 3.81
N CYS A 159 2.67 -7.14 3.80
CA CYS A 159 3.16 -7.84 2.62
C CYS A 159 2.56 -9.25 2.51
N LEU A 160 1.83 -9.51 1.43
CA LEU A 160 1.28 -10.82 1.08
C LEU A 160 2.19 -11.51 0.06
N TYR A 161 2.50 -12.79 0.25
CA TYR A 161 3.38 -13.53 -0.66
C TYR A 161 2.53 -14.40 -1.57
N ILE A 162 2.72 -14.29 -2.88
CA ILE A 162 1.88 -14.94 -3.91
C ILE A 162 2.78 -15.70 -4.88
N CYS A 163 2.45 -16.96 -5.16
CA CYS A 163 3.11 -17.75 -6.19
C CYS A 163 2.72 -17.24 -7.58
N ASP A 164 3.71 -17.04 -8.44
CA ASP A 164 3.58 -16.56 -9.81
C ASP A 164 2.94 -17.56 -10.78
N PHE A 165 2.76 -18.82 -10.35
CA PHE A 165 2.15 -19.87 -11.17
C PHE A 165 0.78 -20.29 -10.67
N CYS A 166 0.70 -20.84 -9.46
CA CYS A 166 -0.54 -21.41 -8.92
C CYS A 166 -1.40 -20.40 -8.13
N LEU A 167 -0.93 -19.16 -7.98
CA LEU A 167 -1.60 -18.08 -7.25
C LEU A 167 -1.88 -18.37 -5.76
N PHE A 168 -1.32 -19.45 -5.21
CA PHE A 168 -1.34 -19.66 -3.76
C PHE A 168 -0.70 -18.46 -3.07
N PHE A 169 -1.37 -17.96 -2.02
CA PHE A 169 -0.87 -16.86 -1.22
C PHE A 169 -0.80 -17.19 0.27
N CYS A 170 0.14 -16.55 0.97
CA CYS A 170 0.31 -16.68 2.40
C CYS A 170 0.92 -15.41 3.03
N VAL A 171 0.79 -15.28 4.34
CA VAL A 171 1.34 -14.13 5.10
C VAL A 171 2.78 -14.34 5.58
N ASP A 172 3.20 -15.59 5.85
CA ASP A 172 4.55 -15.90 6.33
C ASP A 172 5.50 -16.21 5.17
N LYS A 173 6.64 -15.51 5.13
CA LYS A 173 7.65 -15.66 4.07
C LYS A 173 8.26 -17.07 4.02
N ARG A 174 8.41 -17.76 5.15
CA ARG A 174 8.97 -19.12 5.20
C ARG A 174 8.02 -20.13 4.59
N GLU A 175 6.71 -19.93 4.77
CA GLU A 175 5.69 -20.74 4.11
C GLU A 175 5.77 -20.58 2.60
N PHE A 176 5.86 -19.33 2.11
CA PHE A 176 6.04 -19.04 0.69
C PHE A 176 7.29 -19.70 0.11
N LEU A 177 8.43 -19.61 0.81
CA LEU A 177 9.68 -20.24 0.36
C LEU A 177 9.53 -21.77 0.27
N ARG A 178 8.89 -22.40 1.26
CA ARG A 178 8.62 -23.84 1.25
C ARG A 178 7.68 -24.22 0.11
N HIS A 179 6.66 -23.42 -0.14
CA HIS A 179 5.75 -23.60 -1.28
C HIS A 179 6.52 -23.49 -2.60
N SER A 180 7.29 -22.43 -2.81
CA SER A 180 8.07 -22.19 -4.03
C SER A 180 9.05 -23.33 -4.35
N MET A 181 9.65 -23.95 -3.33
CA MET A 181 10.54 -25.11 -3.53
C MET A 181 9.81 -26.41 -3.94
N LYS A 182 8.52 -26.54 -3.62
CA LYS A 182 7.73 -27.77 -3.85
C LYS A 182 6.71 -27.64 -4.97
N CYS A 183 6.33 -26.42 -5.33
CA CYS A 183 5.32 -26.16 -6.34
C CYS A 183 5.86 -26.61 -7.71
N GLU A 184 5.12 -27.49 -8.37
CA GLU A 184 5.45 -28.04 -9.68
C GLU A 184 4.69 -27.31 -10.82
N VAL A 185 3.70 -26.48 -10.47
CA VAL A 185 2.89 -25.72 -11.44
C VAL A 185 3.75 -24.68 -12.16
N ARG A 186 3.72 -24.64 -13.49
CA ARG A 186 4.52 -23.73 -14.34
C ARG A 186 3.71 -22.98 -15.39
N HIS A 187 2.39 -23.14 -15.39
CA HIS A 187 1.45 -22.43 -16.23
C HIS A 187 0.08 -22.39 -15.51
N PRO A 188 -0.84 -21.49 -15.89
CA PRO A 188 -2.21 -21.53 -15.41
C PRO A 188 -2.86 -22.90 -15.65
N PRO A 189 -3.75 -23.36 -14.77
CA PRO A 189 -4.49 -24.61 -14.98
C PRO A 189 -5.47 -24.47 -16.16
N GLY A 190 -6.02 -25.58 -16.65
CA GLY A 190 -6.93 -25.60 -17.79
C GLY A 190 -6.23 -25.80 -19.14
N ASP A 191 -6.97 -25.54 -20.21
CA ASP A 191 -6.55 -25.87 -21.57
C ASP A 191 -5.83 -24.70 -22.25
N GLU A 192 -4.68 -24.97 -22.85
CA GLU A 192 -4.01 -23.98 -23.69
C GLU A 192 -4.75 -23.85 -25.03
N ILE A 193 -5.44 -22.73 -25.24
CA ILE A 193 -6.26 -22.47 -26.43
C ILE A 193 -5.53 -21.64 -27.50
N TYR A 194 -4.39 -21.04 -27.15
CA TYR A 194 -3.56 -20.26 -28.07
C TYR A 194 -2.10 -20.25 -27.62
N ARG A 195 -1.18 -20.30 -28.57
CA ARG A 195 0.26 -20.10 -28.37
C ARG A 195 0.88 -19.36 -29.55
N ASP A 196 1.64 -18.32 -29.24
CA ASP A 196 2.50 -17.59 -30.18
C ASP A 196 3.80 -17.19 -29.49
N ASP A 197 4.90 -17.87 -29.84
CA ASP A 197 6.23 -17.75 -29.24
C ASP A 197 6.22 -17.71 -27.69
N ALA A 198 6.32 -16.52 -27.12
CA ALA A 198 6.42 -16.27 -25.68
C ALA A 198 5.05 -16.03 -25.00
N ILE A 199 3.96 -15.99 -25.77
CA ILE A 199 2.61 -15.69 -25.28
C ILE A 199 1.73 -16.93 -25.44
N SER A 200 0.99 -17.25 -24.39
CA SER A 200 0.04 -18.36 -24.33
C SER A 200 -1.26 -17.89 -23.67
N PHE A 201 -2.40 -18.38 -24.14
CA PHE A 201 -3.69 -18.20 -23.46
C PHE A 201 -4.21 -19.54 -22.96
N PHE A 202 -4.68 -19.53 -21.71
CA PHE A 202 -5.27 -20.69 -21.05
C PHE A 202 -6.74 -20.41 -20.76
N GLU A 203 -7.60 -21.35 -21.14
CA GLU A 203 -9.00 -21.37 -20.73
C GLU A 203 -9.11 -22.07 -19.37
N VAL A 204 -9.49 -21.30 -18.34
CA VAL A 204 -9.63 -21.80 -16.97
C VAL A 204 -11.11 -21.84 -16.58
N ASN A 205 -11.63 -23.04 -16.33
CA ASN A 205 -13.00 -23.21 -15.89
C ASN A 205 -13.10 -23.04 -14.36
N GLY A 206 -13.81 -22.00 -13.90
CA GLY A 206 -13.94 -21.69 -12.47
C GLY A 206 -14.72 -22.72 -11.65
N SER A 207 -15.47 -23.63 -12.30
CA SER A 207 -16.12 -24.74 -11.60
C SER A 207 -15.17 -25.88 -11.26
N SER A 208 -14.15 -26.14 -12.09
CA SER A 208 -13.11 -27.14 -11.84
C SER A 208 -11.94 -26.54 -11.04
N GLU A 209 -11.53 -25.32 -11.37
CA GLU A 209 -10.34 -24.66 -10.80
C GLU A 209 -10.70 -23.54 -9.82
N LYS A 210 -11.65 -23.84 -8.92
CA LYS A 210 -12.26 -22.87 -8.01
C LYS A 210 -11.21 -22.07 -7.21
N THR A 211 -10.28 -22.75 -6.56
CA THR A 211 -9.24 -22.08 -5.75
C THR A 211 -8.36 -21.16 -6.57
N TYR A 212 -8.01 -21.57 -7.80
CA TYR A 212 -7.18 -20.75 -8.69
C TYR A 212 -7.91 -19.47 -9.09
N CYS A 213 -9.17 -19.60 -9.50
CA CYS A 213 -10.00 -18.47 -9.89
C CYS A 213 -10.34 -17.55 -8.72
N GLU A 214 -10.59 -18.09 -7.53
CA GLU A 214 -10.77 -17.32 -6.30
C GLU A 214 -9.51 -16.52 -5.94
N ASN A 215 -8.32 -17.12 -6.08
CA ASN A 215 -7.05 -16.42 -5.79
C ASN A 215 -6.67 -15.39 -6.85
N LEU A 216 -7.15 -15.56 -8.09
CA LEU A 216 -6.93 -14.62 -9.19
C LEU A 216 -7.81 -13.37 -9.07
N SER A 217 -8.96 -13.49 -8.40
CA SER A 217 -9.98 -12.44 -8.27
C SER A 217 -9.62 -11.43 -7.17
#